data_AF-A0A964V2H8-F1
#
_entry.id   AF-A0A964V2H8-F1
#
_cell.length_a   1.000
_cell.length_b   1.000
_cell.length_c   1.000
_cell.angle_alpha   90.00
_cell.angle_beta   90.00
_cell.angle_gamma   90.00
#
_symmetry.space_group_name_H-M   'P 1'
#
loop_
_entity.id
_entity.type
_entity.pdbx_description
1 polymer ?
#
loop_
_entity_poly.entity_id
_entity_poly.type
_entity_poly.pdbx_seq_one_letter_code
_entity_poly.pdbx_strand_id
1 'polypeptide(L)'
;GWGWNKVKGKHNITKYGAVEYTAKSPKREHVGGTSYRSTAYAGKYRCRDGVCTLVKQYKVWLTVNEKKLRDGHDRGVINMYCLTVAKCPAWVSTTLAKQNRRAAEVNGPAEADRIDRLHQRSYAPLADSLRRPVSSGSGSGTQIMSDEEFAALTPSGA
;
A
#
# COMPACT_ATOMS: atom_id res chain seq x y z
N GLY A 1 -22.70 4.55 4.58
CA GLY A 1 -21.74 4.16 5.63
C GLY A 1 -20.58 5.14 5.67
N TRP A 2 -19.97 5.32 6.85
CA TRP A 2 -18.82 6.19 7.10
C TRP A 2 -17.60 5.39 7.56
N GLY A 3 -16.41 6.00 7.51
CA GLY A 3 -15.16 5.44 8.02
C GLY A 3 -14.76 4.10 7.40
N TRP A 4 -14.19 3.19 8.20
CA TRP A 4 -13.65 1.91 7.73
C TRP A 4 -14.65 1.05 6.95
N ASN A 5 -15.93 1.07 7.33
CA ASN A 5 -16.96 0.34 6.60
C ASN A 5 -17.20 0.91 5.20
N LYS A 6 -17.08 2.23 5.03
CA LYS A 6 -17.11 2.88 3.70
C LYS A 6 -15.88 2.49 2.89
N VAL A 7 -14.70 2.50 3.50
CA VAL A 7 -13.44 2.13 2.85
C VAL A 7 -13.49 0.69 2.31
N LYS A 8 -13.96 -0.25 3.13
CA LYS A 8 -14.15 -1.65 2.72
C LYS A 8 -15.23 -1.80 1.66
N GLY A 9 -16.45 -1.37 1.95
CA GLY A 9 -17.63 -1.66 1.11
C GLY A 9 -17.70 -0.84 -0.17
N LYS A 10 -17.36 0.45 -0.12
CA LYS A 10 -17.46 1.36 -1.27
C LYS A 10 -16.19 1.40 -2.09
N HIS A 11 -15.02 1.34 -1.46
CA HIS A 11 -13.74 1.54 -2.15
C HIS A 11 -12.90 0.27 -2.30
N ASN A 12 -13.35 -0.87 -1.76
CA ASN A 12 -12.70 -2.18 -1.87
C ASN A 12 -11.25 -2.19 -1.34
N ILE A 13 -10.99 -1.43 -0.27
CA ILE A 13 -9.73 -1.49 0.46
C ILE A 13 -10.00 -2.25 1.75
N THR A 14 -9.61 -3.52 1.78
CA THR A 14 -10.05 -4.48 2.80
C THR A 14 -8.99 -4.77 3.86
N LYS A 15 -7.73 -4.38 3.63
CA LYS A 15 -6.60 -4.66 4.52
C LYS A 15 -6.23 -3.45 5.37
N TYR A 16 -6.22 -3.60 6.70
CA TYR A 16 -5.80 -2.54 7.62
C TYR A 16 -4.38 -2.04 7.35
N GLY A 17 -3.45 -2.93 7.00
CA GLY A 17 -2.07 -2.55 6.66
C GLY A 17 -1.98 -1.57 5.47
N ALA A 18 -2.97 -1.54 4.58
CA ALA A 18 -3.01 -0.54 3.49
C ALA A 18 -3.28 0.87 4.03
N VAL A 19 -4.21 0.98 4.98
CA VAL A 19 -4.52 2.24 5.68
C VAL A 19 -3.31 2.69 6.47
N GLU A 20 -2.72 1.78 7.24
CA GLU A 20 -1.57 2.08 8.08
C GLU A 20 -0.39 2.58 7.26
N TYR A 21 -0.06 1.91 6.15
CA TYR A 21 0.97 2.37 5.23
C TYR A 21 0.66 3.77 4.71
N THR A 22 -0.56 4.00 4.20
CA THR A 22 -0.92 5.31 3.63
C THR A 22 -0.92 6.41 4.69
N ALA A 23 -1.29 6.10 5.94
CA ALA A 23 -1.25 7.03 7.06
C ALA A 23 0.17 7.46 7.43
N LYS A 24 1.16 6.57 7.22
CA LYS A 24 2.59 6.85 7.44
C LYS A 24 3.25 7.65 6.31
N SER A 25 2.48 8.02 5.27
CA SER A 25 3.02 8.83 4.17
C SER A 25 3.53 10.18 4.66
N PRO A 26 4.75 10.60 4.27
CA PRO A 26 5.28 11.91 4.60
C PRO A 26 4.56 13.05 3.85
N LYS A 27 3.84 12.73 2.77
CA LYS A 27 3.06 13.70 1.99
C LYS A 27 1.68 13.89 2.63
N ARG A 28 1.62 14.78 3.63
CA ARG A 28 0.41 15.13 4.36
C ARG A 28 -0.06 16.53 3.96
N GLU A 29 -1.33 16.63 3.58
CA GLU A 29 -1.97 17.88 3.18
C GLU A 29 -3.11 18.19 4.15
N HIS A 30 -3.18 19.41 4.65
CA HIS A 30 -4.28 19.84 5.51
C HIS A 30 -5.54 20.05 4.68
N VAL A 31 -6.65 19.44 5.09
CA VAL A 31 -7.95 19.52 4.38
C VAL A 31 -9.03 20.23 5.20
N GLY A 32 -8.65 20.86 6.31
CA GLY A 32 -9.53 21.63 7.19
C GLY A 32 -9.73 21.02 8.57
N GLY A 33 -9.90 21.89 9.58
CA GLY A 33 -10.02 21.50 10.98
C GLY A 33 -8.83 20.67 11.45
N THR A 34 -9.09 19.48 11.97
CA THR A 34 -8.08 18.49 12.41
C THR A 34 -7.90 17.36 11.38
N SER A 35 -8.28 17.59 10.12
CA SER A 35 -8.26 16.55 9.08
C SER A 35 -7.06 16.72 8.15
N TYR A 36 -6.43 15.59 7.83
CA TYR A 36 -5.29 15.52 6.93
C TYR A 36 -5.52 14.48 5.84
N ARG A 37 -5.00 14.78 4.66
CA ARG A 37 -4.97 13.90 3.50
C ARG A 37 -3.55 13.40 3.29
N SER A 38 -3.39 12.08 3.31
CA SER A 38 -2.15 11.38 3.00
C SER A 38 -2.26 10.67 1.65
N THR A 39 -1.14 10.57 0.95
CA THR A 39 -1.07 9.94 -0.39
C THR A 39 -0.13 8.74 -0.40
N ALA A 40 -0.55 7.65 -1.04
CA ALA A 40 0.32 6.52 -1.39
C ALA A 40 0.11 6.08 -2.85
N TYR A 41 1.03 5.26 -3.35
CA TYR A 41 0.96 4.69 -4.70
C TYR A 41 1.01 3.17 -4.63
N ALA A 42 0.04 2.51 -5.27
CA ALA A 42 0.00 1.07 -5.41
C ALA A 42 0.30 0.68 -6.86
N GLY A 43 1.38 -0.05 -7.07
CA GLY A 43 1.77 -0.57 -8.39
C GLY A 43 1.46 -2.04 -8.55
N LYS A 44 1.05 -2.42 -9.76
CA LYS A 44 1.02 -3.79 -10.25
C LYS A 44 2.21 -3.98 -11.18
N TYR A 45 3.07 -4.92 -10.85
CA TYR A 45 4.25 -5.26 -11.64
C TYR A 45 4.06 -6.59 -12.36
N ARG A 46 4.63 -6.73 -13.55
CA ARG A 46 4.80 -8.00 -14.25
C ARG A 46 6.28 -8.26 -14.40
N CYS A 47 6.74 -9.40 -13.89
CA CYS A 47 8.14 -9.77 -13.97
C CYS A 47 8.35 -10.80 -15.10
N ARG A 48 9.33 -10.55 -15.95
CA ARG A 48 9.78 -11.46 -17.02
C ARG A 48 11.30 -11.38 -17.11
N ASP A 49 11.97 -12.53 -17.13
CA ASP A 49 13.44 -12.63 -17.27
C ASP A 49 14.21 -11.73 -16.28
N GLY A 50 13.77 -11.71 -15.01
CA GLY A 50 14.38 -10.90 -13.94
C GLY A 50 14.06 -9.40 -13.97
N VAL A 51 13.34 -8.93 -14.99
CA VAL A 51 12.92 -7.52 -15.14
C VAL A 51 11.45 -7.39 -14.75
N CYS A 52 11.16 -6.55 -13.75
CA CYS A 52 9.79 -6.24 -13.35
C CYS A 52 9.37 -4.90 -13.95
N THR A 53 8.36 -4.93 -14.83
CA THR A 53 7.78 -3.75 -15.46
C THR A 53 6.50 -3.35 -14.75
N LEU A 54 6.30 -2.05 -14.54
CA LEU A 54 5.07 -1.51 -13.97
C LEU A 54 3.98 -1.59 -15.02
N VAL A 55 2.97 -2.44 -14.79
CA VAL A 55 1.84 -2.60 -15.71
C VAL A 55 0.77 -1.55 -15.42
N LYS A 56 0.55 -1.25 -14.14
CA LYS A 56 -0.49 -0.32 -13.72
C LYS A 56 -0.14 0.29 -12.38
N GLN A 57 -0.50 1.55 -12.18
CA GLN A 57 -0.43 2.18 -10.86
C GLN A 57 -1.72 2.92 -10.52
N TYR A 58 -2.03 2.95 -9.23
CA TYR A 58 -3.08 3.78 -8.67
C TYR A 58 -2.51 4.67 -7.57
N LYS A 59 -2.82 5.96 -7.66
CA LYS A 59 -2.64 6.91 -6.56
C LYS A 59 -3.81 6.76 -5.60
N VAL A 60 -3.52 6.59 -4.32
CA VAL A 60 -4.49 6.34 -3.27
C VAL A 60 -4.47 7.49 -2.28
N TRP A 61 -5.64 8.05 -2.00
CA TRP A 61 -5.82 9.07 -0.98
C TRP A 61 -6.43 8.46 0.26
N LEU A 62 -5.88 8.82 1.41
CA LEU A 62 -6.42 8.55 2.72
C LEU A 62 -6.70 9.89 3.39
N THR A 63 -7.92 10.09 3.87
CA THR A 63 -8.27 11.21 4.72
C THR A 63 -8.47 10.70 6.14
N VAL A 64 -7.73 11.27 7.08
CA VAL A 64 -7.81 10.97 8.50
C VAL A 64 -8.25 12.21 9.28
N ASN A 65 -8.98 12.00 10.36
CA ASN A 65 -9.22 13.02 11.37
C ASN A 65 -8.31 12.74 12.58
N GLU A 66 -7.51 13.73 12.96
CA GLU A 66 -6.64 13.67 14.14
C GLU A 66 -7.34 14.12 15.43
N LYS A 67 -8.61 14.55 15.35
CA LYS A 67 -9.38 14.82 16.57
C LYS A 67 -9.46 13.54 17.40
N LYS A 68 -8.94 13.60 18.62
CA LYS A 68 -9.10 12.54 19.62
C LYS A 68 -10.58 12.25 19.80
N LEU A 69 -10.95 10.98 19.76
CA LEU A 69 -12.27 10.57 20.18
C LEU A 69 -12.40 10.77 21.70
N ARG A 70 -13.64 10.84 22.19
CA ARG A 70 -13.98 11.20 23.58
C ARG A 70 -13.47 10.18 24.61
N ASP A 71 -13.08 9.00 24.14
CA ASP A 71 -12.48 7.86 24.83
C ASP A 71 -10.95 7.90 24.86
N GLY A 72 -10.32 8.97 24.36
CA GLY A 72 -8.86 9.10 24.33
C GLY A 72 -8.17 8.33 23.21
N HIS A 73 -8.93 7.67 22.32
CA HIS A 73 -8.37 7.00 21.16
C HIS A 73 -8.11 8.00 20.02
N ASP A 74 -6.87 8.01 19.53
CA ASP A 74 -6.45 8.81 18.39
C ASP A 74 -6.76 8.09 17.05
N ARG A 75 -7.09 8.89 16.02
CA ARG A 75 -7.11 8.58 14.57
C ARG A 75 -8.36 7.88 14.03
N GLY A 76 -9.30 8.67 13.53
CA GLY A 76 -10.42 8.18 12.73
C GLY A 76 -10.10 8.20 11.24
N VAL A 77 -10.18 7.05 10.56
CA VAL A 77 -10.21 7.03 9.08
C VAL A 77 -11.53 7.63 8.63
N ILE A 78 -11.50 8.76 7.91
CA ILE A 78 -12.70 9.34 7.31
C ILE A 78 -13.01 8.61 6.01
N ASN A 79 -12.01 8.52 5.11
CA ASN A 79 -12.16 7.86 3.83
C ASN A 79 -10.81 7.43 3.25
N MET A 80 -10.83 6.41 2.39
CA MET A 80 -9.66 5.99 1.61
C MET A 80 -10.13 5.45 0.27
N TYR A 81 -9.52 5.89 -0.83
CA TYR A 81 -9.94 5.51 -2.17
C TYR A 81 -8.82 5.69 -3.21
N CYS A 82 -8.94 4.95 -4.33
CA CYS A 82 -8.09 5.11 -5.49
C CYS A 82 -8.59 6.30 -6.33
N LEU A 83 -7.67 7.16 -6.72
CA LEU A 83 -7.98 8.16 -7.73
C LEU A 83 -8.30 7.48 -9.05
N THR A 84 -9.16 8.11 -9.84
CA THR A 84 -9.66 7.68 -11.17
C THR A 84 -10.68 6.54 -11.19
N VAL A 85 -10.88 5.79 -10.10
CA VAL A 85 -11.84 4.67 -10.05
C VAL A 85 -12.71 4.71 -8.79
N ALA A 86 -13.99 4.36 -8.93
CA ALA A 86 -14.91 4.34 -7.79
C ALA A 86 -14.56 3.22 -6.77
N LYS A 87 -14.21 2.04 -7.27
CA LYS A 87 -13.76 0.88 -6.51
C LYS A 87 -12.32 0.54 -6.88
N CYS A 88 -11.45 0.46 -5.88
CA CYS A 88 -10.08 -0.02 -6.09
C CYS A 88 -10.11 -1.49 -6.52
N PRO A 89 -9.23 -1.91 -7.45
CA PRO A 89 -8.96 -3.33 -7.66
C PRO A 89 -8.43 -3.98 -6.37
N ALA A 90 -8.79 -5.24 -6.11
CA ALA A 90 -8.42 -5.94 -4.88
C ALA A 90 -6.91 -5.97 -4.61
N TRP A 91 -6.10 -6.05 -5.68
CA TRP A 91 -4.64 -6.05 -5.59
C TRP A 91 -4.08 -4.77 -4.96
N VAL A 92 -4.76 -3.61 -5.07
CA VAL A 92 -4.29 -2.35 -4.47
C VAL A 92 -4.18 -2.49 -2.97
N SER A 93 -5.22 -3.03 -2.33
CA SER A 93 -5.22 -3.23 -0.88
C SER A 93 -4.12 -4.20 -0.43
N THR A 94 -3.86 -5.24 -1.22
CA THR A 94 -2.81 -6.22 -0.94
C THR A 94 -1.42 -5.62 -1.12
N THR A 95 -1.18 -4.87 -2.19
CA THR A 95 0.09 -4.21 -2.48
C THR A 95 0.48 -3.24 -1.36
N LEU A 96 -0.43 -2.33 -0.98
CA LEU A 96 -0.15 -1.36 0.08
C LEU A 96 0.12 -2.05 1.43
N ALA A 97 -0.65 -3.10 1.76
CA ALA A 97 -0.40 -3.87 2.99
C ALA A 97 0.94 -4.61 2.96
N LYS A 98 1.38 -5.09 1.79
CA LYS A 98 2.71 -5.69 1.61
C LYS A 98 3.82 -4.65 1.77
N GLN A 99 3.63 -3.43 1.25
CA GLN A 99 4.57 -2.33 1.45
C GLN A 99 4.68 -1.93 2.93
N ASN A 100 3.57 -1.94 3.68
CA ASN A 100 3.61 -1.72 5.14
C ASN A 100 4.54 -2.70 5.84
N ARG A 101 4.40 -4.00 5.53
CA ARG A 101 5.21 -5.07 6.14
C ARG A 101 6.69 -4.89 5.82
N ARG A 102 7.01 -4.62 4.55
CA ARG A 102 8.39 -4.36 4.12
C ARG A 102 8.99 -3.12 4.77
N ALA A 103 8.21 -2.04 4.89
CA ALA A 103 8.65 -0.84 5.58
C ALA A 103 8.96 -1.11 7.05
N ALA A 104 8.18 -1.98 7.72
CA ALA A 104 8.46 -2.40 9.08
C ALA A 104 9.75 -3.24 9.20
N GLU A 105 10.02 -4.13 8.22
CA GLU A 105 11.22 -4.97 8.18
C GLU A 105 12.52 -4.18 7.96
N VAL A 106 12.47 -3.05 7.25
CA VAL A 106 13.65 -2.22 6.92
C VAL A 106 14.06 -1.29 8.08
N ASN A 107 13.20 -1.07 9.09
CA ASN A 107 13.45 -0.13 10.18
C ASN A 107 14.35 -0.69 11.31
N GLY A 108 15.45 -1.36 10.96
CA GLY A 108 16.53 -1.66 11.91
C GLY A 108 17.26 -0.39 12.38
N PRO A 109 17.95 -0.39 13.54
CA PRO A 109 18.47 0.82 14.21
C PRO A 109 19.70 1.49 13.55
N ALA A 110 19.92 1.36 12.24
CA ALA A 110 21.03 1.99 11.55
C ALA A 110 20.55 2.92 10.44
N GLU A 111 20.84 4.22 10.60
CA GLU A 111 20.81 5.28 9.58
C GLU A 111 19.44 5.92 9.27
N ALA A 112 18.92 6.69 10.24
CA ALA A 112 17.66 7.44 10.15
C ALA A 112 17.52 8.31 8.89
N ASP A 113 18.60 8.98 8.45
CA ASP A 113 18.57 9.89 7.29
C ASP A 113 18.41 9.16 5.95
N ARG A 114 19.02 7.98 5.81
CA ARG A 114 18.89 7.16 4.60
C ARG A 114 17.52 6.51 4.53
N ILE A 115 17.01 6.09 5.69
CA ILE A 115 15.67 5.54 5.84
C ILE A 115 14.62 6.58 5.47
N ASP A 116 14.75 7.85 5.87
CA ASP A 116 13.77 8.89 5.53
C ASP A 116 13.66 9.11 4.01
N ARG A 117 14.78 9.20 3.29
CA ARG A 117 14.74 9.35 1.82
C ARG A 117 14.14 8.13 1.13
N LEU A 118 14.43 6.92 1.60
CA LEU A 118 13.84 5.68 1.08
C LEU A 118 12.34 5.61 1.39
N HIS A 119 11.95 6.02 2.59
CA HIS A 119 10.57 6.13 3.03
C HIS A 119 9.81 7.09 2.12
N GLN A 120 10.31 8.31 1.91
CA GLN A 120 9.72 9.30 1.00
C GLN A 120 9.58 8.78 -0.44
N ARG A 121 10.59 8.08 -0.97
CA ARG A 121 10.55 7.46 -2.30
C ARG A 121 9.48 6.38 -2.43
N SER A 122 9.17 5.66 -1.35
CA SER A 122 8.12 4.63 -1.38
C SER A 122 6.71 5.20 -1.59
N TYR A 123 6.50 6.49 -1.29
CA TYR A 123 5.24 7.22 -1.53
C TYR A 123 5.33 8.16 -2.76
N ALA A 124 6.35 8.03 -3.60
CA ALA A 124 6.40 8.69 -4.90
C ALA A 124 5.69 7.83 -5.97
N PRO A 125 5.32 8.42 -7.12
CA PRO A 125 4.95 7.64 -8.29
C PRO A 125 6.01 6.58 -8.56
N LEU A 126 5.54 5.38 -8.91
CA LEU A 126 6.43 4.25 -9.11
C LEU A 126 7.09 4.35 -10.48
N ALA A 127 8.37 4.01 -10.56
CA ALA A 127 9.10 4.00 -11.82
C ALA A 127 8.60 2.86 -12.73
N ASP A 128 8.64 3.09 -14.05
CA ASP A 128 8.11 2.16 -15.05
C ASP A 128 8.85 0.82 -15.09
N SER A 129 10.10 0.77 -14.62
CA SER A 129 10.86 -0.46 -14.51
C SER A 129 11.67 -0.52 -13.21
N LEU A 130 11.68 -1.71 -12.60
CA LEU A 130 12.57 -2.05 -11.51
C LEU A 130 13.43 -3.23 -11.99
N ARG A 131 14.73 -2.99 -12.17
CA ARG A 131 15.70 -4.08 -12.30
C ARG A 131 15.97 -4.61 -10.91
N ARG A 132 15.58 -5.87 -10.63
CA ARG A 132 16.12 -6.56 -9.47
C ARG A 132 17.52 -7.02 -9.84
N PRO A 133 18.56 -6.79 -9.02
CA PRO A 133 19.76 -7.60 -9.16
C PRO A 133 19.33 -9.06 -8.99
N VAL A 134 19.67 -9.90 -9.96
CA VAL A 134 19.56 -11.35 -9.83
C VAL A 134 20.52 -11.74 -8.72
N SER A 135 20.01 -11.90 -7.51
CA SER A 135 20.76 -12.43 -6.40
C SER A 135 20.96 -13.92 -6.64
N SER A 136 22.02 -14.27 -7.37
CA SER A 136 22.67 -15.58 -7.31
C SER A 136 23.35 -15.71 -5.94
N GLY A 137 22.54 -15.99 -4.93
CA GLY A 137 22.98 -16.14 -3.54
C GLY A 137 22.10 -17.18 -2.86
N SER A 138 22.66 -18.39 -2.74
CA SER A 138 22.13 -19.50 -1.96
C SER A 138 21.85 -19.04 -0.52
N GLY A 139 20.62 -19.23 -0.02
CA GLY A 139 20.30 -19.06 1.41
C GLY A 139 19.02 -18.27 1.72
N SER A 140 17.98 -19.00 2.13
CA SER A 140 16.74 -18.55 2.78
C SER A 140 15.74 -17.75 1.91
N GLY A 141 14.74 -18.46 1.41
CA GLY A 141 13.76 -17.99 0.45
C GLY A 141 12.86 -16.86 0.95
N THR A 142 12.97 -15.70 0.30
CA THR A 142 11.87 -14.74 0.20
C THR A 142 11.31 -14.81 -1.22
N GLN A 143 10.46 -15.81 -1.46
CA GLN A 143 9.68 -15.90 -2.69
C GLN A 143 8.81 -14.65 -2.83
N ILE A 144 9.14 -13.78 -3.78
CA ILE A 144 8.12 -12.95 -4.40
C ILE A 144 7.42 -13.87 -5.40
N MET A 145 6.45 -14.66 -4.92
CA MET A 145 5.59 -15.44 -5.79
C MET A 145 4.88 -14.50 -6.75
N SER A 146 5.03 -14.81 -8.03
CA SER A 146 4.28 -14.27 -9.15
C SER A 146 2.79 -14.59 -8.98
N ASP A 147 1.90 -13.66 -9.31
CA ASP A 147 0.44 -13.81 -9.22
C ASP A 147 -0.15 -14.81 -10.27
N GLU A 148 0.57 -15.86 -10.68
CA GLU A 148 0.06 -16.90 -11.60
C GLU A 148 -0.54 -18.12 -10.87
N GLU A 149 -0.50 -18.18 -9.53
CA GLU A 149 -0.98 -19.34 -8.76
C GLU A 149 -2.27 -19.07 -7.98
N PHE A 150 -3.25 -18.35 -8.56
CA PHE A 150 -4.57 -18.23 -7.92
C PHE A 150 -5.77 -18.40 -8.87
N ALA A 151 -5.56 -18.89 -10.08
CA ALA A 151 -6.64 -19.19 -11.04
C ALA A 151 -7.02 -20.68 -11.09
N ALA A 152 -6.73 -21.47 -10.04
CA ALA A 152 -7.06 -22.88 -10.00
C ALA A 152 -7.72 -23.30 -8.68
N LEU A 153 -8.84 -22.68 -8.32
CA LEU A 153 -9.84 -23.31 -7.43
C LEU A 153 -11.25 -22.95 -7.91
N THR A 154 -11.57 -23.38 -9.12
CA THR A 154 -12.96 -23.70 -9.48
C THR A 154 -13.21 -25.17 -9.09
N PRO A 155 -14.11 -25.50 -8.15
CA PRO A 155 -14.67 -26.84 -8.13
C PRO A 155 -15.63 -26.98 -9.32
N SER A 156 -15.22 -27.80 -10.28
CA SER A 156 -16.13 -28.46 -11.22
C SER A 156 -16.77 -29.67 -10.52
N GLY A 157 -18.09 -29.82 -10.69
CA GLY A 157 -18.86 -31.02 -10.35
C GLY A 157 -19.43 -31.00 -8.93
N ALA A 158 -20.70 -31.35 -8.70
CA ALA A 158 -21.74 -31.94 -9.53
C ALA A 158 -23.12 -31.48 -9.02
#